data_AF-A0A1R2CVQ4-F1
#
_entry.id   AF-A0A1R2CVQ4-F1
#
_cell.length_a   1.000
_cell.length_b   1.000
_cell.length_c   1.000
_cell.angle_alpha   90.00
_cell.angle_beta   90.00
_cell.angle_gamma   90.00
#
_symmetry.space_group_name_H-M   'P 1'
#
loop_
_entity.id
_entity.type
_entity.pdbx_description
1 polymer ?
#
loop_
_entity_poly.entity_id
_entity_poly.type
_entity_poly.pdbx_seq_one_letter_code
_entity_poly.pdbx_strand_id
1 'polypeptide(L)'
;MESLNTQELEKFANSFDSIIELFNEKHKERLLINFQESLKKIFSSVIPNDSISMSKAKLNMWRYNFQVLQKYLEVSLPNINIICEGIINNVLSLAESAVKSWEKEMNNKRNFTAEIYVKQEEINTILLASESLENKVRSLTIEKDTLAQQLKKTQNELATAHELLQRENKAFLNNIIALSKQNTEISIPQSPVKNFRKEIVPKVPNNTIIMNKRIAQGRELSFKQLKDTIEEVYATKVKFDEKCRESFMPIETLDQFMLTYLNQKFGLKTIITEWTFAIMKAITRYENEDAEVKLFSKIINHQIDEDFRYVLYKVKDKIRNLLKAYITSNWPYMREGQVNAHLKEKMQGKLDENEWGSIIISIYSDEESTYMINLVKSHISSKAQPNTKSLKPNNEDISFIEFQNIILSYDLTTHETLLSPFAEMFKQYDQDADGLLTKNEFKEICNSLNVSNKTDEFLLKADPFSLEKISFSACVKIFSDEKTPNSKENFSILHNLFFSKHDDLNI
;
A
#
# COMPACT_ATOMS: atom_id res chain seq x y z
N MET A 1 11.14 -12.63 32.70
CA MET A 1 10.67 -13.73 33.56
C MET A 1 11.27 -13.52 34.93
N GLU A 2 10.54 -12.91 35.85
CA GLU A 2 10.86 -13.02 37.26
C GLU A 2 10.38 -14.41 37.70
N SER A 3 11.32 -15.27 38.08
CA SER A 3 10.99 -16.53 38.75
C SER A 3 10.23 -16.21 40.03
N LEU A 4 9.11 -16.90 40.29
CA LEU A 4 8.45 -16.91 41.60
C LEU A 4 9.51 -16.95 42.69
N ASN A 5 9.59 -15.88 43.48
CA ASN A 5 10.64 -15.68 44.47
C ASN A 5 10.59 -16.86 45.45
N THR A 6 11.74 -17.45 45.77
CA THR A 6 11.89 -18.54 46.74
C THR A 6 11.17 -18.23 48.05
N GLN A 7 11.07 -16.95 48.45
CA GLN A 7 10.30 -16.51 49.61
C GLN A 7 8.79 -16.76 49.51
N GLU A 8 8.19 -16.68 48.31
CA GLU A 8 6.77 -16.94 48.12
C GLU A 8 6.47 -18.44 48.20
N LEU A 9 7.39 -19.27 47.71
CA LEU A 9 7.33 -20.73 47.86
C LEU A 9 7.53 -21.17 49.32
N GLU A 10 8.44 -20.53 50.06
CA GLU A 10 8.61 -20.78 51.50
C GLU A 10 7.39 -20.32 52.31
N LYS A 11 6.82 -19.16 52.01
CA LYS A 11 5.57 -18.71 52.68
C LYS A 11 4.42 -19.68 52.43
N PHE A 12 4.35 -20.25 51.23
CA PHE A 12 3.35 -21.25 50.88
C PHE A 12 3.58 -22.58 51.62
N ALA A 13 4.83 -23.07 51.68
CA ALA A 13 5.18 -24.28 52.44
C ALA A 13 4.84 -24.13 53.93
N ASN A 14 5.21 -23.00 54.54
CA ASN A 14 4.90 -22.72 55.95
C ASN A 14 3.39 -22.64 56.22
N SER A 15 2.61 -22.11 55.28
CA SER A 15 1.15 -22.07 55.39
C SER A 15 0.54 -23.47 55.28
N PHE A 16 1.11 -24.35 54.45
CA PHE A 16 0.69 -25.73 54.30
C PHE A 16 1.02 -26.57 55.55
N ASP A 17 2.21 -26.38 56.12
CA ASP A 17 2.62 -27.05 57.37
C ASP A 17 1.75 -26.60 58.56
N SER A 18 1.40 -25.31 58.63
CA SER A 18 0.45 -24.78 59.62
C SER A 18 -0.95 -25.39 59.48
N ILE A 19 -1.36 -25.69 58.25
CA ILE A 19 -2.63 -26.40 57.98
C ILE A 19 -2.52 -27.86 58.43
N ILE A 20 -1.38 -28.54 58.22
CA ILE A 20 -1.13 -29.93 58.66
C ILE A 20 -1.17 -30.08 60.19
N GLU A 21 -0.75 -29.07 60.94
CA GLU A 21 -0.78 -29.06 62.41
C GLU A 21 -2.19 -28.97 63.00
N LEU A 22 -3.18 -28.46 62.24
CA LEU A 22 -4.56 -28.29 62.71
C LEU A 22 -5.42 -29.57 62.66
N PHE A 23 -4.88 -30.73 62.25
CA PHE A 23 -5.63 -31.98 62.09
C PHE A 23 -5.28 -33.06 63.15
N ASN A 24 -6.30 -33.75 63.67
CA ASN A 24 -6.18 -34.85 64.63
C ASN A 24 -5.62 -36.15 63.97
N GLU A 25 -4.76 -36.91 64.66
CA GLU A 25 -3.92 -37.99 64.06
C GLU A 25 -4.69 -39.03 63.22
N LYS A 26 -5.90 -39.41 63.65
CA LYS A 26 -6.68 -40.48 63.01
C LYS A 26 -7.29 -40.12 61.64
N HIS A 27 -7.50 -38.83 61.36
CA HIS A 27 -8.00 -38.34 60.07
C HIS A 27 -6.88 -37.94 59.12
N LYS A 28 -5.67 -37.73 59.65
CA LYS A 28 -4.47 -37.29 58.93
C LYS A 28 -4.01 -38.32 57.91
N GLU A 29 -4.00 -39.60 58.27
CA GLU A 29 -3.47 -40.68 57.44
C GLU A 29 -4.32 -40.96 56.19
N ARG A 30 -5.66 -41.01 56.34
CA ARG A 30 -6.58 -41.28 55.23
C ARG A 30 -6.67 -40.12 54.24
N LEU A 31 -6.61 -38.89 54.74
CA LEU A 31 -6.53 -37.69 53.89
C LEU A 31 -5.21 -37.64 53.13
N LEU A 32 -4.09 -37.97 53.81
CA LEU A 32 -2.77 -37.99 53.20
C LEU A 32 -2.68 -39.03 52.06
N ILE A 33 -3.23 -40.23 52.26
CA ILE A 33 -3.24 -41.29 51.22
C ILE A 33 -4.08 -40.85 50.01
N ASN A 34 -5.31 -40.34 50.21
CA ASN A 34 -6.17 -39.89 49.12
C ASN A 34 -5.57 -38.70 48.35
N PHE A 35 -4.88 -37.81 49.07
CA PHE A 35 -4.17 -36.69 48.50
C PHE A 35 -2.98 -37.15 47.64
N GLN A 36 -2.16 -38.06 48.16
CA GLN A 36 -1.00 -38.62 47.46
C GLN A 36 -1.38 -39.39 46.18
N GLU A 37 -2.45 -40.19 46.21
CA GLU A 37 -2.92 -40.92 45.02
C GLU A 37 -3.45 -39.97 43.94
N SER A 38 -4.17 -38.92 44.34
CA SER A 38 -4.69 -37.90 43.43
C SER A 38 -3.56 -37.07 42.80
N LEU A 39 -2.54 -36.71 43.58
CA LEU A 39 -1.33 -36.06 43.09
C LEU A 39 -0.62 -36.94 42.05
N LYS A 40 -0.42 -38.23 42.36
CA LYS A 40 0.27 -39.17 41.47
C LYS A 40 -0.45 -39.30 40.12
N LYS A 41 -1.79 -39.31 40.13
CA LYS A 41 -2.61 -39.34 38.92
C LYS A 41 -2.46 -38.06 38.08
N ILE A 42 -2.52 -36.88 38.71
CA ILE A 42 -2.38 -35.59 38.01
C ILE A 42 -0.98 -35.45 37.41
N PHE A 43 0.07 -35.71 38.18
CA PHE A 43 1.46 -35.59 37.71
C PHE A 43 1.83 -36.59 36.62
N SER A 44 1.24 -37.79 36.62
CA SER A 44 1.47 -38.78 35.56
C SER A 44 0.91 -38.38 34.19
N SER A 45 0.03 -37.37 34.13
CA SER A 45 -0.61 -36.89 32.90
C SER A 45 0.04 -35.66 32.27
N VAL A 46 1.07 -35.08 32.91
CA VAL A 46 1.70 -33.84 32.46
C VAL A 46 3.06 -34.14 31.80
N ILE A 47 3.21 -33.78 30.52
CA ILE A 47 4.47 -33.90 29.78
C ILE A 47 5.39 -32.71 30.12
N PRO A 48 6.70 -32.91 30.34
CA PRO A 48 7.56 -31.92 31.03
C PRO A 48 7.83 -30.60 30.30
N ASN A 49 7.53 -30.47 29.01
CA ASN A 49 7.99 -29.33 28.21
C ASN A 49 6.97 -28.20 27.99
N ASP A 50 5.71 -28.37 28.39
CA ASP A 50 4.69 -27.32 28.25
C ASP A 50 4.36 -26.65 29.59
N SER A 51 5.00 -25.50 29.82
CA SER A 51 4.89 -24.70 31.04
C SER A 51 3.45 -24.22 31.33
N ILE A 52 2.62 -23.99 30.30
CA ILE A 52 1.20 -23.62 30.45
C ILE A 52 0.34 -24.82 30.86
N SER A 53 0.55 -25.99 30.24
CA SER A 53 -0.16 -27.22 30.57
C SER A 53 0.12 -27.63 32.03
N MET A 54 1.37 -27.46 32.47
CA MET A 54 1.75 -27.65 33.87
C MET A 54 1.08 -26.63 34.81
N SER A 55 1.00 -25.35 34.44
CA SER A 55 0.29 -24.34 35.25
C SER A 55 -1.22 -24.59 35.33
N LYS A 56 -1.86 -25.03 34.24
CA LYS A 56 -3.26 -25.48 34.22
C LYS A 56 -3.46 -26.69 35.15
N ALA A 57 -2.56 -27.67 35.09
CA ALA A 57 -2.61 -28.84 35.95
C ALA A 57 -2.44 -28.47 37.44
N LYS A 58 -1.50 -27.59 37.77
CA LYS A 58 -1.30 -27.07 39.14
C LYS A 58 -2.54 -26.31 39.64
N LEU A 59 -3.16 -25.47 38.82
CA LEU A 59 -4.36 -24.74 39.17
C LEU A 59 -5.55 -25.68 39.44
N ASN A 60 -5.73 -26.70 38.61
CA ASN A 60 -6.76 -27.73 38.81
C ASN A 60 -6.52 -28.54 40.09
N MET A 61 -5.26 -28.84 40.39
CA MET A 61 -4.87 -29.51 41.64
C MET A 61 -5.20 -28.64 42.86
N TRP A 62 -4.89 -27.34 42.80
CA TRP A 62 -5.26 -26.39 43.87
C TRP A 62 -6.76 -26.32 44.07
N ARG A 63 -7.53 -26.20 42.99
CA ARG A 63 -9.01 -26.22 43.04
C ARG A 63 -9.52 -27.47 43.76
N TYR A 64 -8.99 -28.64 43.41
CA TYR A 64 -9.36 -29.89 44.07
C TYR A 64 -9.02 -29.90 45.56
N ASN A 65 -7.81 -29.49 45.93
CA ASN A 65 -7.38 -29.45 47.33
C ASN A 65 -8.24 -28.50 48.16
N PHE A 66 -8.61 -27.34 47.60
CA PHE A 66 -9.50 -26.39 48.25
C PHE A 66 -10.91 -26.96 48.45
N GLN A 67 -11.45 -27.69 47.48
CA GLN A 67 -12.75 -28.36 47.63
C GLN A 67 -12.74 -29.42 48.75
N VAL A 68 -11.63 -30.16 48.89
CA VAL A 68 -11.47 -31.14 49.98
C VAL A 68 -11.41 -30.44 51.34
N LEU A 69 -10.65 -29.35 51.44
CA LEU A 69 -10.55 -28.55 52.65
C LEU A 69 -11.89 -27.91 53.04
N GLN A 70 -12.63 -27.39 52.05
CA GLN A 70 -13.96 -26.80 52.23
C GLN A 70 -14.94 -27.79 52.87
N LYS A 71 -15.05 -29.01 52.30
CA LYS A 71 -15.91 -30.08 52.84
C LYS A 71 -15.56 -30.46 54.27
N TYR A 72 -14.29 -30.38 54.64
CA TYR A 72 -13.87 -30.68 56.00
C TYR A 72 -14.25 -29.55 56.97
N LEU A 73 -14.04 -28.30 56.57
CA LEU A 73 -14.39 -27.12 57.38
C LEU A 73 -15.90 -26.97 57.59
N GLU A 74 -16.72 -27.36 56.61
CA GLU A 74 -18.19 -27.40 56.72
C GLU A 74 -18.68 -28.23 57.92
N VAL A 75 -17.98 -29.33 58.26
CA VAL A 75 -18.34 -30.20 59.39
C VAL A 75 -18.07 -29.51 60.74
N SER A 76 -17.07 -28.65 60.79
CA SER A 76 -16.60 -28.03 62.04
C SER A 76 -17.23 -26.65 62.31
N LEU A 77 -17.52 -25.88 61.25
CA LEU A 77 -18.01 -24.50 61.35
C LEU A 77 -18.97 -24.19 60.17
N PRO A 78 -20.30 -24.25 60.36
CA PRO A 78 -21.27 -24.14 59.25
C PRO A 78 -21.19 -22.82 58.46
N ASN A 79 -20.81 -21.71 59.11
CA ASN A 79 -20.77 -20.39 58.50
C ASN A 79 -19.44 -20.06 57.81
N ILE A 80 -18.38 -20.85 58.03
CA ILE A 80 -17.05 -20.57 57.42
C ILE A 80 -17.04 -20.86 55.92
N ASN A 81 -17.96 -21.72 55.48
CA ASN A 81 -18.06 -22.17 54.09
C ASN A 81 -18.26 -21.01 53.11
N ILE A 82 -19.18 -20.10 53.41
CA ILE A 82 -19.52 -18.96 52.54
C ILE A 82 -18.31 -18.03 52.35
N ILE A 83 -17.53 -17.82 53.43
CA ILE A 83 -16.35 -16.96 53.40
C ILE A 83 -15.22 -17.64 52.61
N CYS A 84 -14.95 -18.92 52.89
CA CYS A 84 -13.95 -19.69 52.18
C CYS A 84 -14.26 -19.80 50.68
N GLU A 85 -15.52 -20.09 50.32
CA GLU A 85 -15.96 -20.19 48.94
C GLU A 85 -15.77 -18.86 48.18
N GLY A 86 -16.12 -17.72 48.78
CA GLY A 86 -15.89 -16.41 48.18
C GLY A 86 -14.41 -16.12 47.93
N ILE A 87 -13.53 -16.42 48.90
CA ILE A 87 -12.08 -16.22 48.76
C ILE A 87 -11.49 -17.17 47.70
N ILE A 88 -11.86 -18.45 47.73
CA ILE A 88 -11.36 -19.47 46.79
C ILE A 88 -11.78 -19.13 45.36
N ASN A 89 -13.05 -18.77 45.14
CA ASN A 89 -13.53 -18.41 43.81
C ASN A 89 -12.83 -17.14 43.27
N ASN A 90 -12.55 -16.16 44.12
CA ASN A 90 -11.78 -14.98 43.73
C ASN A 90 -10.33 -15.33 43.37
N VAL A 91 -9.64 -16.14 44.18
CA VAL A 91 -8.25 -16.54 43.90
C VAL A 91 -8.15 -17.41 42.63
N LEU A 92 -9.07 -18.37 42.46
CA LEU A 92 -9.08 -19.23 41.27
C LEU A 92 -9.42 -18.44 40.01
N SER A 93 -10.37 -17.51 40.05
CA SER A 93 -10.71 -16.68 38.88
C SER A 93 -9.56 -15.77 38.45
N LEU A 94 -8.83 -15.18 39.41
CA LEU A 94 -7.61 -14.42 39.13
C LEU A 94 -6.52 -15.29 38.49
N ALA A 95 -6.30 -16.50 39.02
CA ALA A 95 -5.31 -17.43 38.47
C ALA A 95 -5.71 -17.96 37.08
N GLU A 96 -6.99 -18.25 36.84
CA GLU A 96 -7.50 -18.63 35.52
C GLU A 96 -7.32 -17.49 34.50
N SER A 97 -7.58 -16.24 34.90
CA SER A 97 -7.35 -15.06 34.06
C SER A 97 -5.87 -14.90 33.71
N ALA A 98 -4.98 -15.05 34.69
CA ALA A 98 -3.53 -15.00 34.46
C ALA A 98 -3.04 -16.09 33.50
N VAL A 99 -3.52 -17.33 33.64
CA VAL A 99 -3.19 -18.44 32.74
C VAL A 99 -3.69 -18.17 31.31
N LYS A 100 -4.91 -17.65 31.15
CA LYS A 100 -5.45 -17.27 29.83
C LYS A 100 -4.64 -16.16 29.17
N SER A 101 -4.25 -15.14 29.95
CA SER A 101 -3.39 -14.05 29.47
C SER A 101 -2.04 -14.58 28.99
N TRP A 102 -1.42 -15.48 29.76
CA TRP A 102 -0.14 -16.09 29.40
C TRP A 102 -0.24 -17.00 28.17
N GLU A 103 -1.33 -17.74 28.02
CA GLU A 103 -1.60 -18.55 26.83
C GLU A 103 -1.74 -17.68 25.57
N LYS A 104 -2.42 -16.53 25.68
CA LYS A 104 -2.51 -15.53 24.61
C LYS A 104 -1.12 -15.02 24.23
N GLU A 105 -0.30 -14.65 25.22
CA GLU A 105 1.06 -14.16 24.98
C GLU A 105 1.96 -15.22 24.32
N MET A 106 1.89 -16.47 24.76
CA MET A 106 2.67 -17.57 24.16
C MET A 106 2.22 -17.89 22.73
N ASN A 107 0.91 -17.85 22.44
CA ASN A 107 0.41 -18.00 21.07
C ASN A 107 0.88 -16.83 20.18
N ASN A 108 0.83 -15.60 20.69
CA ASN A 108 1.39 -14.44 19.98
C ASN A 108 2.88 -14.64 19.69
N LYS A 109 3.68 -15.09 20.67
CA LYS A 109 5.11 -15.37 20.48
C LYS A 109 5.37 -16.46 19.45
N ARG A 110 4.56 -17.53 19.43
CA ARG A 110 4.63 -18.59 18.40
C ARG A 110 4.32 -18.03 17.02
N ASN A 111 3.27 -17.22 16.90
CA ASN A 111 2.90 -16.56 15.64
C ASN A 111 4.03 -15.64 15.14
N PHE A 112 4.61 -14.80 16.01
CA PHE A 112 5.75 -13.96 15.67
C PHE A 112 6.97 -14.78 15.25
N THR A 113 7.24 -15.91 15.90
CA THR A 113 8.36 -16.79 15.53
C THR A 113 8.16 -17.41 14.15
N ALA A 114 6.93 -17.83 13.83
CA ALA A 114 6.57 -18.34 12.51
C ALA A 114 6.68 -17.24 11.44
N GLU A 115 6.21 -16.02 11.74
CA GLU A 115 6.34 -14.87 10.85
C GLU A 115 7.81 -14.52 10.58
N ILE A 116 8.65 -14.50 11.61
CA ILE A 116 10.10 -14.28 11.47
C ILE A 116 10.72 -15.33 10.53
N TYR A 117 10.32 -16.60 10.65
CA TYR A 117 10.84 -17.66 9.78
C TYR A 117 10.44 -17.44 8.31
N VAL A 118 9.18 -17.09 8.05
CA VAL A 118 8.70 -16.75 6.70
C VAL A 118 9.46 -15.54 6.14
N LYS A 119 9.66 -14.49 6.94
CA LYS A 119 10.44 -13.32 6.54
C LYS A 119 11.91 -13.64 6.25
N GLN A 120 12.51 -14.56 7.00
CA GLN A 120 13.86 -15.02 6.74
C GLN A 120 13.95 -15.76 5.39
N GLU A 121 12.94 -16.56 5.03
CA GLU A 121 12.87 -17.26 3.75
C GLU A 121 12.65 -16.28 2.57
N GLU A 122 11.80 -15.27 2.74
CA GLU A 122 11.63 -14.17 1.77
C GLU A 122 12.95 -13.42 1.54
N ILE A 123 13.68 -13.07 2.62
CA ILE A 123 14.99 -12.40 2.53
C ILE A 123 15.99 -13.27 1.76
N ASN A 124 16.05 -14.58 2.05
CA ASN A 124 16.95 -15.50 1.34
C ASN A 124 16.61 -15.57 -0.16
N THR A 125 15.32 -15.56 -0.51
CA THR A 125 14.85 -15.54 -1.90
C THR A 125 15.26 -14.25 -2.61
N ILE A 126 15.13 -13.10 -1.94
CA ILE A 126 15.56 -11.79 -2.46
C ILE A 126 17.07 -11.76 -2.67
N LEU A 127 17.86 -12.29 -1.74
CA LEU A 127 19.32 -12.37 -1.86
C LEU A 127 19.75 -13.20 -3.09
N LEU A 128 19.13 -14.37 -3.29
CA LEU A 128 19.38 -15.20 -4.48
C LEU A 128 18.99 -14.50 -5.79
N ALA A 129 17.86 -13.78 -5.79
CA ALA A 129 17.46 -12.99 -6.95
C ALA A 129 18.43 -11.83 -7.22
N SER A 130 18.94 -11.18 -6.17
CA SER A 130 19.93 -10.10 -6.29
C SER A 130 21.26 -10.60 -6.85
N GLU A 131 21.74 -11.76 -6.40
CA GLU A 131 22.96 -12.38 -6.92
C GLU A 131 22.80 -12.76 -8.40
N SER A 132 21.65 -13.31 -8.78
CA SER A 132 21.33 -13.61 -10.19
C SER A 132 21.32 -12.34 -11.06
N LEU A 133 20.76 -11.25 -10.54
CA LEU A 133 20.74 -9.97 -11.24
C LEU A 133 22.14 -9.36 -11.37
N GLU A 134 22.97 -9.41 -10.32
CA GLU A 134 24.35 -8.94 -10.36
C GLU A 134 25.17 -9.71 -11.41
N ASN A 135 25.01 -11.03 -11.47
CA ASN A 135 25.63 -11.87 -12.50
C ASN A 135 25.19 -11.47 -13.92
N LYS A 136 23.90 -11.16 -14.11
CA LYS A 136 23.37 -10.69 -15.39
C LYS A 136 23.89 -9.30 -15.78
N VAL A 137 24.02 -8.39 -14.81
CA VAL A 137 24.62 -7.07 -15.04
C VAL A 137 26.08 -7.25 -15.45
N ARG A 138 26.85 -8.09 -14.75
CA ARG A 138 28.25 -8.38 -15.10
C ARG A 138 28.38 -8.96 -16.51
N SER A 139 27.51 -9.89 -16.93
CA SER A 139 27.54 -10.43 -18.30
C SER A 139 27.20 -9.37 -19.36
N LEU A 140 26.21 -8.51 -19.09
CA LEU A 140 25.82 -7.44 -20.01
C LEU A 140 26.89 -6.35 -20.11
N THR A 141 27.62 -6.06 -19.02
CA THR A 141 28.77 -5.15 -19.05
C THR A 141 29.87 -5.69 -19.96
N ILE A 142 30.21 -6.98 -19.85
CA ILE A 142 31.20 -7.63 -20.72
C ILE A 142 30.75 -7.59 -22.19
N GLU A 143 29.48 -7.88 -22.47
CA GLU A 143 28.92 -7.81 -23.82
C GLU A 143 28.97 -6.39 -24.40
N LYS A 144 28.58 -5.38 -23.60
CA LYS A 144 28.66 -3.96 -23.97
C LYS A 144 30.08 -3.55 -24.31
N ASP A 145 31.06 -3.93 -23.49
CA ASP A 145 32.47 -3.59 -23.72
C ASP A 145 32.99 -4.27 -24.99
N THR A 146 32.58 -5.51 -25.25
CA THR A 146 32.91 -6.24 -26.48
C THR A 146 32.33 -5.55 -27.72
N LEU A 147 31.06 -5.13 -27.68
CA LEU A 147 30.42 -4.39 -28.76
C LEU A 147 31.07 -3.01 -28.97
N ALA A 148 31.44 -2.32 -27.90
CA ALA A 148 32.13 -1.03 -27.98
C ALA A 148 33.51 -1.18 -28.65
N GLN A 149 34.25 -2.25 -28.35
CA GLN A 149 35.51 -2.57 -29.03
C GLN A 149 35.31 -2.88 -30.52
N GLN A 150 34.26 -3.65 -30.87
CA GLN A 150 33.91 -3.93 -32.27
C GLN A 150 33.54 -2.65 -33.02
N LEU A 151 32.73 -1.78 -32.43
CA LEU A 151 32.33 -0.50 -33.02
C LEU A 151 33.53 0.42 -33.24
N LYS A 152 34.47 0.48 -32.29
CA LYS A 152 35.72 1.23 -32.45
C LYS A 152 36.58 0.65 -33.59
N LYS A 153 36.64 -0.67 -33.73
CA LYS A 153 37.35 -1.33 -34.82
C LYS A 153 36.75 -0.98 -36.18
N THR A 154 35.42 -1.06 -36.34
CA THR A 154 34.74 -0.73 -37.59
C THR A 154 34.85 0.75 -37.93
N GLN A 155 34.81 1.65 -36.94
CA GLN A 155 35.08 3.08 -37.14
C GLN A 155 36.48 3.33 -37.68
N ASN A 156 37.50 2.66 -37.15
CA ASN A 156 38.88 2.77 -37.64
C ASN A 156 39.03 2.23 -39.08
N GLU A 157 38.39 1.09 -39.38
CA GLU A 157 38.37 0.52 -40.73
C GLU A 157 37.68 1.47 -41.73
N LEU A 158 36.54 2.04 -41.36
CA LEU A 158 35.81 3.00 -42.18
C LEU A 158 36.60 4.30 -42.40
N ALA A 159 37.27 4.81 -41.36
CA ALA A 159 38.13 5.98 -41.47
C ALA A 159 39.30 5.73 -42.44
N THR A 160 39.91 4.54 -42.37
CA THR A 160 40.98 4.12 -43.29
C THR A 160 40.48 4.03 -44.73
N ALA A 161 39.30 3.45 -44.95
CA ALA A 161 38.67 3.37 -46.27
C ALA A 161 38.33 4.76 -46.84
N HIS A 162 37.82 5.67 -46.00
CA HIS A 162 37.53 7.04 -46.39
C HIS A 162 38.79 7.81 -46.79
N GLU A 163 39.90 7.63 -46.07
CA GLU A 163 41.18 8.24 -46.41
C GLU A 163 41.73 7.73 -47.76
N LEU A 164 41.59 6.43 -48.04
CA LEU A 164 41.95 5.85 -49.34
C LEU A 164 41.12 6.44 -50.49
N LEU A 165 39.79 6.50 -50.33
CA LEU A 165 38.90 7.09 -51.33
C LEU A 165 39.19 8.58 -51.55
N GLN A 166 39.52 9.33 -50.50
CA GLN A 166 39.94 10.73 -50.65
C GLN A 166 41.23 10.87 -51.45
N ARG A 167 42.22 9.99 -51.25
CA ARG A 167 43.45 9.98 -52.05
C ARG A 167 43.17 9.64 -53.51
N GLU A 168 42.31 8.67 -53.78
CA GLU A 168 41.89 8.31 -55.15
C GLU A 168 41.15 9.46 -55.82
N ASN A 169 40.16 10.07 -55.15
CA ASN A 169 39.43 11.23 -55.68
C ASN A 169 40.37 12.40 -55.97
N LYS A 170 41.37 12.64 -55.12
CA LYS A 170 42.39 13.67 -55.36
C LYS A 170 43.24 13.33 -56.59
N ALA A 171 43.59 12.06 -56.80
CA ALA A 171 44.29 11.62 -58.00
C ALA A 171 43.43 11.80 -59.26
N PHE A 172 42.14 11.44 -59.22
CA PHE A 172 41.21 11.67 -60.33
C PHE A 172 41.03 13.16 -60.63
N LEU A 173 40.88 14.00 -59.61
CA LEU A 173 40.78 15.45 -59.78
C LEU A 173 42.04 16.02 -60.44
N ASN A 174 43.23 15.59 -60.00
CA ASN A 174 44.49 16.00 -60.63
C ASN A 174 44.56 15.55 -62.10
N ASN A 175 44.09 14.35 -62.43
CA ASN A 175 44.01 13.88 -63.82
C ASN A 175 43.02 14.71 -64.65
N ILE A 176 41.85 15.05 -64.11
CA ILE A 176 40.87 15.91 -64.78
C ILE A 176 41.47 17.31 -65.01
N ILE A 177 42.18 17.87 -64.03
CA ILE A 177 42.87 19.16 -64.17
C ILE A 177 43.95 19.08 -65.25
N ALA A 178 44.72 17.99 -65.31
CA ALA A 178 45.73 17.78 -66.34
C ALA A 178 45.11 17.69 -67.75
N LEU A 179 44.04 16.91 -67.91
CA LEU A 179 43.31 16.75 -69.18
C LEU A 179 42.61 18.05 -69.61
N SER A 180 42.00 18.77 -68.65
CA SER A 180 41.33 20.05 -68.95
C SER A 180 42.32 21.13 -69.32
N LYS A 181 43.51 21.19 -68.70
CA LYS A 181 44.61 22.07 -69.15
C LYS A 181 45.05 21.77 -70.57
N GLN A 182 45.20 20.49 -70.94
CA GLN A 182 45.48 20.10 -72.32
C GLN A 182 44.40 20.54 -73.31
N ASN A 183 43.12 20.47 -72.91
CA ASN A 183 42.01 20.86 -73.78
C ASN A 183 41.79 22.39 -73.84
N THR A 184 42.11 23.16 -72.79
CA THR A 184 41.96 24.64 -72.83
C THR A 184 42.97 25.35 -73.72
N GLU A 185 44.05 24.70 -74.14
CA GLU A 185 44.95 25.22 -75.19
C GLU A 185 44.36 25.07 -76.60
N ILE A 186 43.24 24.36 -76.74
CA ILE A 186 42.56 24.12 -78.01
C ILE A 186 41.11 24.62 -77.87
N SER A 187 40.83 25.80 -78.44
CA SER A 187 39.49 26.38 -78.72
C SER A 187 38.86 27.33 -77.69
N ILE A 188 38.98 28.63 -77.98
CA ILE A 188 37.96 29.68 -77.76
C ILE A 188 37.01 29.59 -78.98
N PRO A 189 35.66 29.54 -78.87
CA PRO A 189 34.83 30.75 -78.71
C PRO A 189 33.48 30.60 -77.95
N GLN A 190 32.89 31.78 -77.77
CA GLN A 190 31.76 32.20 -76.93
C GLN A 190 30.35 31.70 -77.36
N SER A 191 29.39 31.85 -76.42
CA SER A 191 27.94 32.16 -76.58
C SER A 191 26.94 31.13 -76.00
N PRO A 192 25.62 31.42 -75.88
CA PRO A 192 25.04 31.93 -74.64
C PRO A 192 23.86 31.11 -74.05
N VAL A 193 23.68 31.34 -72.75
CA VAL A 193 22.56 31.07 -71.83
C VAL A 193 21.17 30.81 -72.47
N LYS A 194 20.54 29.68 -72.11
CA LYS A 194 19.08 29.52 -72.13
C LYS A 194 18.55 28.88 -70.84
N ASN A 195 17.81 29.69 -70.10
CA ASN A 195 17.02 29.34 -68.92
C ASN A 195 15.77 28.53 -69.32
N PHE A 196 15.56 27.38 -68.68
CA PHE A 196 14.27 26.68 -68.64
C PHE A 196 13.82 26.54 -67.18
N ARG A 197 12.99 27.47 -66.71
CA ARG A 197 12.16 27.31 -65.51
C ARG A 197 10.76 26.86 -65.97
N LYS A 198 10.38 25.63 -65.64
CA LYS A 198 8.98 25.17 -65.71
C LYS A 198 8.41 25.19 -64.30
N GLU A 199 7.47 26.11 -64.06
CA GLU A 199 6.62 26.13 -62.87
C GLU A 199 5.64 24.96 -62.93
N ILE A 200 5.66 24.12 -61.89
CA ILE A 200 4.71 23.05 -61.66
C ILE A 200 3.84 23.51 -60.50
N VAL A 201 2.58 23.90 -60.79
CA VAL A 201 1.57 24.24 -59.79
C VAL A 201 0.89 22.95 -59.33
N PRO A 202 0.89 22.60 -58.03
CA PRO A 202 0.17 21.43 -57.52
C PRO A 202 -1.31 21.75 -57.31
N LYS A 203 -2.20 20.94 -57.91
CA LYS A 203 -3.63 20.94 -57.62
C LYS A 203 -3.87 20.26 -56.25
N VAL A 204 -4.34 21.02 -55.27
CA VAL A 204 -4.76 20.50 -53.95
C VAL A 204 -6.22 20.02 -54.02
N PRO A 205 -6.55 18.79 -53.58
CA PRO A 205 -7.94 18.29 -53.56
C PRO A 205 -8.76 18.90 -52.43
N ASN A 206 -9.97 19.35 -52.75
CA ASN A 206 -10.95 20.05 -51.90
C ASN A 206 -11.66 19.20 -50.81
N ASN A 207 -10.99 18.22 -50.18
CA ASN A 207 -11.64 17.32 -49.21
C ASN A 207 -11.61 17.78 -47.73
N THR A 208 -11.19 19.01 -47.43
CA THR A 208 -10.94 19.46 -46.05
C THR A 208 -12.17 19.93 -45.26
N ILE A 209 -13.36 19.98 -45.86
CA ILE A 209 -14.53 20.64 -45.23
C ILE A 209 -15.41 19.69 -44.39
N ILE A 210 -15.32 18.37 -44.57
CA ILE A 210 -16.23 17.41 -43.88
C ILE A 210 -15.70 16.98 -42.50
N MET A 211 -14.41 17.15 -42.19
CA MET A 211 -13.86 16.73 -40.89
C MET A 211 -14.22 17.66 -39.71
N ASN A 212 -14.60 18.92 -39.95
CA ASN A 212 -14.84 19.87 -38.86
C ASN A 212 -16.20 19.71 -38.15
N LYS A 213 -17.17 18.98 -38.74
CA LYS A 213 -18.50 18.82 -38.12
C LYS A 213 -18.57 17.74 -37.03
N ARG A 214 -17.60 16.83 -36.96
CA ARG A 214 -17.50 15.84 -35.87
C ARG A 214 -16.82 16.37 -34.61
N ILE A 215 -16.10 17.49 -34.70
CA ILE A 215 -15.41 18.12 -33.56
C ILE A 215 -16.40 18.68 -32.53
N ALA A 216 -17.65 18.96 -32.92
CA ALA A 216 -18.68 19.49 -32.02
C ALA A 216 -19.35 18.41 -31.13
N GLN A 217 -19.23 17.12 -31.48
CA GLN A 217 -19.71 16.02 -30.65
C GLN A 217 -18.52 15.52 -29.83
N GLY A 218 -18.19 16.25 -28.76
CA GLY A 218 -17.00 15.99 -27.94
C GLY A 218 -16.79 14.50 -27.64
N ARG A 219 -15.55 14.05 -27.75
CA ARG A 219 -15.14 12.66 -27.52
C ARG A 219 -15.61 12.20 -26.14
N GLU A 220 -16.27 11.05 -26.09
CA GLU A 220 -16.65 10.39 -24.85
C GLU A 220 -15.75 9.20 -24.62
N LEU A 221 -15.13 9.12 -23.44
CA LEU A 221 -14.35 7.95 -23.03
C LEU A 221 -15.27 6.96 -22.34
N SER A 222 -15.18 5.69 -22.76
CA SER A 222 -15.74 4.59 -21.98
C SER A 222 -15.00 4.46 -20.64
N PHE A 223 -15.66 3.90 -19.64
CA PHE A 223 -15.07 3.63 -18.33
C PHE A 223 -13.72 2.92 -18.42
N LYS A 224 -13.62 1.87 -19.25
CA LYS A 224 -12.35 1.15 -19.48
C LYS A 224 -11.27 2.06 -20.06
N GLN A 225 -11.59 2.87 -21.08
CA GLN A 225 -10.64 3.81 -21.68
C GLN A 225 -10.14 4.85 -20.67
N LEU A 226 -11.02 5.33 -19.79
CA LEU A 226 -10.63 6.23 -18.71
C LEU A 226 -9.64 5.55 -17.75
N LYS A 227 -9.95 4.35 -17.26
CA LYS A 227 -9.05 3.60 -16.36
C LYS A 227 -7.70 3.29 -17.00
N ASP A 228 -7.71 2.84 -18.25
CA ASP A 228 -6.47 2.57 -19.01
C ASP A 228 -5.64 3.87 -19.16
N THR A 229 -6.30 5.02 -19.37
CA THR A 229 -5.63 6.33 -19.48
C THR A 229 -5.04 6.78 -18.13
N ILE A 230 -5.78 6.62 -17.03
CA ILE A 230 -5.33 6.94 -15.67
C ILE A 230 -4.06 6.14 -15.33
N GLU A 231 -4.09 4.83 -15.58
CA GLU A 231 -2.95 3.95 -15.31
C GLU A 231 -1.72 4.34 -16.16
N GLU A 232 -1.93 4.70 -17.43
CA GLU A 232 -0.85 5.15 -18.31
C GLU A 232 -0.23 6.49 -17.86
N VAL A 233 -1.06 7.44 -17.40
CA VAL A 233 -0.60 8.71 -16.82
C VAL A 233 0.27 8.43 -15.60
N TYR A 234 -0.20 7.60 -14.65
CA TYR A 234 0.57 7.23 -13.47
C TYR A 234 1.89 6.53 -13.79
N ALA A 235 1.87 5.55 -14.69
CA ALA A 235 3.07 4.80 -15.07
C ALA A 235 4.12 5.70 -15.75
N THR A 236 3.68 6.66 -16.56
CA THR A 236 4.58 7.62 -17.22
C THR A 236 5.09 8.67 -16.24
N LYS A 237 4.24 9.12 -15.30
CA LYS A 237 4.59 10.10 -14.26
C LYS A 237 5.75 9.64 -13.39
N VAL A 238 5.75 8.39 -12.95
CA VAL A 238 6.85 7.84 -12.12
C VAL A 238 8.21 8.01 -12.78
N LYS A 239 8.30 7.69 -14.08
CA LYS A 239 9.54 7.84 -14.87
C LYS A 239 9.90 9.30 -15.11
N PHE A 240 8.90 10.14 -15.30
CA PHE A 240 9.11 11.58 -15.46
C PHE A 240 9.67 12.21 -14.19
N ASP A 241 9.14 11.86 -13.01
CA ASP A 241 9.61 12.38 -11.73
C ASP A 241 11.02 11.93 -11.39
N GLU A 242 11.36 10.68 -11.72
CA GLU A 242 12.73 10.18 -11.63
C GLU A 242 13.67 11.03 -12.48
N LYS A 243 13.32 11.28 -13.74
CA LYS A 243 14.10 12.15 -14.63
C LYS A 243 14.21 13.59 -14.10
N CYS A 244 13.14 14.14 -13.54
CA CYS A 244 13.18 15.47 -12.93
C CYS A 244 14.12 15.52 -11.74
N ARG A 245 14.08 14.50 -10.86
CA ARG A 245 15.03 14.40 -9.74
C ARG A 245 16.48 14.28 -10.22
N GLU A 246 16.75 13.46 -11.23
CA GLU A 246 18.10 13.30 -11.81
C GLU A 246 18.61 14.58 -12.48
N SER A 247 17.70 15.35 -13.09
CA SER A 247 18.04 16.56 -13.84
C SER A 247 17.91 17.84 -13.01
N PHE A 248 17.61 17.73 -11.71
CA PHE A 248 17.34 18.88 -10.83
C PHE A 248 16.24 19.81 -11.37
N MET A 249 15.23 19.22 -12.01
CA MET A 249 14.07 19.93 -12.57
C MET A 249 12.89 19.84 -11.60
N PRO A 250 11.96 20.82 -11.62
CA PRO A 250 10.79 20.80 -10.77
C PRO A 250 9.89 19.61 -11.10
N ILE A 251 9.34 18.99 -10.06
CA ILE A 251 8.33 17.95 -10.19
C ILE A 251 6.98 18.65 -10.47
N GLU A 252 6.31 18.25 -11.54
CA GLU A 252 4.97 18.76 -11.89
C GLU A 252 3.90 18.14 -10.98
N THR A 253 2.79 18.83 -10.72
CA THR A 253 1.61 18.18 -10.11
C THR A 253 1.01 17.16 -11.08
N LEU A 254 0.16 16.24 -10.61
CA LEU A 254 -0.52 15.29 -11.51
C LEU A 254 -1.36 15.99 -12.60
N ASP A 255 -2.00 17.13 -12.28
CA ASP A 255 -2.76 17.92 -13.25
C ASP A 255 -1.86 18.53 -14.34
N GLN A 256 -0.78 19.21 -13.93
CA GLN A 256 0.21 19.75 -14.85
C GLN A 256 0.82 18.65 -15.73
N PHE A 257 1.19 17.52 -15.11
CA PHE A 257 1.77 16.40 -15.82
C PHE A 257 0.81 15.73 -16.79
N MET A 258 -0.50 15.68 -16.49
CA MET A 258 -1.49 15.15 -17.43
C MET A 258 -1.43 15.91 -18.78
N LEU A 259 -1.27 17.24 -18.75
CA LEU A 259 -1.10 18.05 -19.96
C LEU A 259 0.23 17.75 -20.65
N THR A 260 1.32 17.60 -19.89
CA THR A 260 2.64 17.19 -20.41
C THR A 260 2.58 15.84 -21.11
N TYR A 261 1.92 14.84 -20.50
CA TYR A 261 1.70 13.51 -21.06
C TYR A 261 0.88 13.57 -22.36
N LEU A 262 -0.24 14.31 -22.39
CA LEU A 262 -1.05 14.48 -23.60
C LEU A 262 -0.26 15.18 -24.71
N ASN A 263 0.58 16.16 -24.36
CA ASN A 263 1.45 16.83 -25.30
C ASN A 263 2.50 15.89 -25.90
N GLN A 264 3.13 15.04 -25.09
CA GLN A 264 4.07 14.03 -25.57
C GLN A 264 3.37 12.98 -26.46
N LYS A 265 2.15 12.58 -26.12
CA LYS A 265 1.40 11.53 -26.82
C LYS A 265 0.81 12.00 -28.15
N PHE A 266 0.32 13.23 -28.24
CA PHE A 266 -0.44 13.71 -29.40
C PHE A 266 0.24 14.86 -30.18
N GLY A 267 1.04 15.70 -29.52
CA GLY A 267 1.76 16.83 -30.13
C GLY A 267 0.92 18.00 -30.67
N LEU A 268 -0.39 17.81 -30.90
CA LEU A 268 -1.30 18.82 -31.45
C LEU A 268 -2.19 19.43 -30.37
N LYS A 269 -2.13 20.76 -30.19
CA LYS A 269 -2.91 21.51 -29.18
C LYS A 269 -4.41 21.21 -29.20
N THR A 270 -5.01 21.11 -30.39
CA THR A 270 -6.45 20.82 -30.55
C THR A 270 -6.83 19.44 -30.02
N ILE A 271 -5.99 18.43 -30.28
CA ILE A 271 -6.20 17.06 -29.80
C ILE A 271 -6.01 17.01 -28.28
N ILE A 272 -4.98 17.69 -27.76
CA ILE A 272 -4.75 17.80 -26.30
C ILE A 272 -6.00 18.37 -25.62
N THR A 273 -6.54 19.50 -26.09
CA THR A 273 -7.76 20.09 -25.51
C THR A 273 -8.99 19.18 -25.59
N GLU A 274 -9.15 18.44 -26.70
CA GLU A 274 -10.25 17.48 -26.87
C GLU A 274 -10.14 16.34 -25.85
N TRP A 275 -8.93 15.80 -25.64
CA TRP A 275 -8.68 14.73 -24.69
C TRP A 275 -8.80 15.19 -23.23
N THR A 276 -8.27 16.36 -22.88
CA THR A 276 -8.44 16.92 -21.54
C THR A 276 -9.91 17.05 -21.20
N PHE A 277 -10.73 17.62 -22.10
CA PHE A 277 -12.16 17.71 -21.89
C PHE A 277 -12.85 16.34 -21.77
N ALA A 278 -12.48 15.39 -22.64
CA ALA A 278 -13.03 14.03 -22.61
C ALA A 278 -12.70 13.28 -21.31
N ILE A 279 -11.48 13.44 -20.80
CA ILE A 279 -11.03 12.87 -19.52
C ILE A 279 -11.82 13.49 -18.37
N MET A 280 -11.88 14.82 -18.26
CA MET A 280 -12.61 15.50 -17.18
C MET A 280 -14.10 15.13 -17.18
N LYS A 281 -14.74 15.11 -18.36
CA LYS A 281 -16.14 14.67 -18.49
C LYS A 281 -16.34 13.22 -18.05
N ALA A 282 -15.40 12.33 -18.36
CA ALA A 282 -15.47 10.94 -17.94
C ALA A 282 -15.21 10.76 -16.44
N ILE A 283 -14.30 11.54 -15.85
CA ILE A 283 -14.07 11.55 -14.39
C ILE A 283 -15.35 11.92 -13.65
N THR A 284 -15.98 13.06 -13.98
CA THR A 284 -17.23 13.48 -13.34
C THR A 284 -18.34 12.44 -13.49
N ARG A 285 -18.35 11.70 -14.61
CA ARG A 285 -19.33 10.64 -14.84
C ARG A 285 -19.09 9.42 -13.94
N TYR A 286 -17.85 9.01 -13.75
CA TYR A 286 -17.50 7.71 -13.16
C TYR A 286 -16.91 7.79 -11.73
N GLU A 287 -16.61 8.98 -11.20
CA GLU A 287 -16.03 9.13 -9.86
C GLU A 287 -16.94 8.66 -8.72
N ASN A 288 -18.25 8.62 -8.93
CA ASN A 288 -19.19 8.07 -7.93
C ASN A 288 -19.36 6.55 -8.06
N GLU A 289 -18.84 5.94 -9.13
CA GLU A 289 -18.98 4.51 -9.42
C GLU A 289 -17.69 3.74 -9.08
N ASP A 290 -16.51 4.35 -9.18
CA ASP A 290 -15.21 3.68 -8.99
C ASP A 290 -14.25 4.52 -8.14
N ALA A 291 -13.71 3.91 -7.09
CA ALA A 291 -12.83 4.54 -6.12
C ALA A 291 -11.48 4.98 -6.72
N GLU A 292 -10.95 4.29 -7.72
CA GLU A 292 -9.69 4.68 -8.38
C GLU A 292 -9.91 5.92 -9.27
N VAL A 293 -11.07 6.01 -9.95
CA VAL A 293 -11.46 7.22 -10.68
C VAL A 293 -11.68 8.39 -9.71
N LYS A 294 -12.36 8.15 -8.59
CA LYS A 294 -12.55 9.17 -7.53
C LYS A 294 -11.21 9.65 -6.99
N LEU A 295 -10.29 8.75 -6.67
CA LEU A 295 -8.94 9.09 -6.22
C LEU A 295 -8.23 9.99 -7.23
N PHE A 296 -8.23 9.60 -8.52
CA PHE A 296 -7.60 10.38 -9.58
C PHE A 296 -8.17 11.81 -9.65
N SER A 297 -9.51 11.94 -9.56
CA SER A 297 -10.21 13.22 -9.45
C SER A 297 -9.69 14.05 -8.27
N LYS A 298 -9.59 13.44 -7.08
CA LYS A 298 -9.17 14.12 -5.84
C LYS A 298 -7.70 14.56 -5.87
N ILE A 299 -6.82 13.79 -6.50
CA ILE A 299 -5.41 14.14 -6.65
C ILE A 299 -5.24 15.32 -7.62
N ILE A 300 -5.93 15.30 -8.78
CA ILE A 300 -5.91 16.42 -9.74
C ILE A 300 -6.40 17.71 -9.09
N ASN A 301 -7.39 17.63 -8.19
CA ASN A 301 -7.94 18.79 -7.48
C ASN A 301 -7.17 19.17 -6.19
N HIS A 302 -5.98 18.59 -5.97
CA HIS A 302 -5.12 18.86 -4.81
C HIS A 302 -5.84 18.67 -3.46
N GLN A 303 -6.72 17.65 -3.38
CA GLN A 303 -7.44 17.29 -2.17
C GLN A 303 -6.81 16.08 -1.47
N ILE A 304 -6.09 15.25 -2.22
CA ILE A 304 -5.41 14.04 -1.75
C ILE A 304 -4.01 14.01 -2.36
N ASP A 305 -3.04 13.51 -1.60
CA ASP A 305 -1.67 13.34 -2.04
C ASP A 305 -1.53 12.22 -3.10
N GLU A 306 -0.55 12.39 -3.99
CA GLU A 306 -0.29 11.43 -5.08
C GLU A 306 0.11 10.03 -4.59
N ASP A 307 0.73 9.93 -3.41
CA ASP A 307 1.26 8.67 -2.86
C ASP A 307 0.16 7.76 -2.29
N PHE A 308 -1.02 8.32 -1.94
CA PHE A 308 -2.14 7.54 -1.42
C PHE A 308 -2.63 6.44 -2.38
N ARG A 309 -2.39 6.56 -3.69
CA ARG A 309 -2.67 5.49 -4.66
C ARG A 309 -1.95 4.17 -4.33
N TYR A 310 -0.74 4.25 -3.78
CA TYR A 310 0.00 3.06 -3.37
C TYR A 310 -0.63 2.40 -2.15
N VAL A 311 -1.24 3.19 -1.26
CA VAL A 311 -2.01 2.66 -0.12
C VAL A 311 -3.23 1.90 -0.63
N LEU A 312 -4.00 2.49 -1.54
CA LEU A 312 -5.18 1.83 -2.14
C LEU A 312 -4.79 0.55 -2.90
N TYR A 313 -3.70 0.54 -3.67
CA TYR A 313 -3.23 -0.69 -4.32
C TYR A 313 -2.80 -1.77 -3.30
N LYS A 314 -2.12 -1.38 -2.21
CA LYS A 314 -1.78 -2.32 -1.13
C LYS A 314 -3.03 -2.91 -0.48
N VAL A 315 -4.08 -2.12 -0.26
CA VAL A 315 -5.38 -2.61 0.24
C VAL A 315 -5.98 -3.58 -0.76
N LYS A 316 -5.95 -3.25 -2.07
CA LYS A 316 -6.44 -4.12 -3.15
C LYS A 316 -5.77 -5.49 -3.16
N ASP A 317 -4.44 -5.50 -3.02
CA ASP A 317 -3.65 -6.73 -2.93
C ASP A 317 -3.91 -7.47 -1.62
N LYS A 318 -4.08 -6.76 -0.50
CA LYS A 318 -4.44 -7.35 0.80
C LYS A 318 -5.79 -8.07 0.73
N ILE A 319 -6.82 -7.46 0.13
CA ILE A 319 -8.13 -8.10 -0.09
C ILE A 319 -7.97 -9.40 -0.89
N ARG A 320 -7.22 -9.37 -2.00
CA ARG A 320 -6.94 -10.55 -2.83
C ARG A 320 -6.22 -11.65 -2.05
N ASN A 321 -5.21 -11.29 -1.26
CA ASN A 321 -4.42 -12.24 -0.49
C ASN A 321 -5.24 -12.86 0.65
N LEU A 322 -6.09 -12.07 1.32
CA LEU A 322 -7.02 -12.57 2.34
C LEU A 322 -8.05 -13.54 1.74
N LEU A 323 -8.57 -13.25 0.55
CA LEU A 323 -9.43 -14.20 -0.18
C LEU A 323 -8.68 -15.50 -0.53
N LYS A 324 -7.41 -15.42 -0.98
CA LYS A 324 -6.57 -16.59 -1.22
C LYS A 324 -6.34 -17.40 0.07
N ALA A 325 -6.11 -16.73 1.19
CA ALA A 325 -5.92 -17.37 2.50
C ALA A 325 -7.21 -18.07 2.97
N TYR A 326 -8.36 -17.43 2.81
CA TYR A 326 -9.67 -18.01 3.11
C TYR A 326 -9.92 -19.29 2.28
N ILE A 327 -9.66 -19.26 0.98
CA ILE A 327 -9.75 -20.43 0.10
C ILE A 327 -8.81 -21.54 0.59
N THR A 328 -7.54 -21.21 0.87
CA THR A 328 -6.55 -22.19 1.31
C THR A 328 -6.94 -22.85 2.64
N SER A 329 -7.53 -22.07 3.56
CA SER A 329 -8.00 -22.58 4.85
C SER A 329 -9.20 -23.52 4.72
N ASN A 330 -10.13 -23.24 3.80
CA ASN A 330 -11.32 -24.07 3.58
C ASN A 330 -11.01 -25.33 2.75
N TRP A 331 -9.98 -25.31 1.90
CA TRP A 331 -9.55 -26.46 1.11
C TRP A 331 -8.04 -26.74 1.24
N PRO A 332 -7.56 -27.25 2.39
CA PRO A 332 -6.13 -27.43 2.67
C PRO A 332 -5.40 -28.38 1.70
N TYR A 333 -6.14 -29.26 1.03
CA TYR A 333 -5.59 -30.23 0.07
C TYR A 333 -5.56 -29.74 -1.38
N MET A 334 -6.04 -28.51 -1.67
CA MET A 334 -5.95 -27.92 -3.01
C MET A 334 -4.50 -27.57 -3.33
N ARG A 335 -4.05 -27.95 -4.53
CA ARG A 335 -2.73 -27.54 -5.03
C ARG A 335 -2.73 -26.04 -5.35
N GLU A 336 -1.57 -25.39 -5.28
CA GLU A 336 -1.47 -23.94 -5.53
C GLU A 336 -2.07 -23.48 -6.87
N GLY A 337 -1.87 -24.26 -7.94
CA GLY A 337 -2.49 -23.97 -9.24
C GLY A 337 -4.02 -23.97 -9.21
N GLN A 338 -4.64 -24.86 -8.41
CA GLN A 338 -6.10 -24.92 -8.22
C GLN A 338 -6.58 -23.77 -7.34
N VAL A 339 -5.84 -23.42 -6.28
CA VAL A 339 -6.13 -22.26 -5.44
C VAL A 339 -6.14 -20.98 -6.28
N ASN A 340 -5.14 -20.78 -7.14
CA ASN A 340 -5.08 -19.61 -8.01
C ASN A 340 -6.20 -19.59 -9.07
N ALA A 341 -6.61 -20.74 -9.58
CA ALA A 341 -7.75 -20.84 -10.49
C ALA A 341 -9.07 -20.47 -9.79
N HIS A 342 -9.29 -20.99 -8.58
CA HIS A 342 -10.48 -20.69 -7.79
C HIS A 342 -10.51 -19.24 -7.30
N LEU A 343 -9.35 -18.67 -6.94
CA LEU A 343 -9.20 -17.25 -6.64
C LEU A 343 -9.62 -16.39 -7.84
N LYS A 344 -9.17 -16.74 -9.05
CA LYS A 344 -9.53 -16.02 -10.28
C LYS A 344 -11.03 -16.11 -10.57
N GLU A 345 -11.62 -17.28 -10.36
CA GLU A 345 -13.07 -17.50 -10.47
C GLU A 345 -13.83 -16.59 -9.50
N LYS A 346 -13.45 -16.59 -8.21
CA LYS A 346 -14.08 -15.75 -7.18
C LYS A 346 -13.92 -14.25 -7.45
N MET A 347 -12.75 -13.82 -7.93
CA MET A 347 -12.51 -12.42 -8.33
C MET A 347 -13.36 -11.98 -9.53
N GLN A 348 -13.82 -12.90 -10.37
CA GLN A 348 -14.72 -12.62 -11.50
C GLN A 348 -16.20 -12.83 -11.16
N GLY A 349 -16.48 -13.48 -10.03
CA GLY A 349 -17.82 -13.88 -9.59
C GLY A 349 -18.31 -13.10 -8.37
N LYS A 350 -19.08 -13.80 -7.54
CA LYS A 350 -19.63 -13.29 -6.28
C LYS A 350 -18.94 -13.91 -5.08
N LEU A 351 -18.91 -13.14 -4.00
CA LEU A 351 -18.49 -13.54 -2.67
C LEU A 351 -19.71 -13.73 -1.78
N ASP A 352 -19.72 -14.80 -0.98
CA ASP A 352 -20.71 -15.02 0.07
C ASP A 352 -20.38 -14.25 1.36
N GLU A 353 -21.33 -14.18 2.31
CA GLU A 353 -21.18 -13.43 3.57
C GLU A 353 -19.97 -13.86 4.41
N ASN A 354 -19.65 -15.15 4.43
CA ASN A 354 -18.52 -15.64 5.19
C ASN A 354 -17.20 -15.21 4.54
N GLU A 355 -17.13 -15.28 3.21
CA GLU A 355 -15.97 -14.85 2.42
C GLU A 355 -15.67 -13.37 2.64
N TRP A 356 -16.61 -12.48 2.31
CA TRP A 356 -16.35 -11.04 2.41
C TRP A 356 -16.29 -10.56 3.87
N GLY A 357 -17.06 -11.15 4.78
CA GLY A 357 -17.05 -10.80 6.20
C GLY A 357 -15.71 -11.12 6.86
N SER A 358 -15.12 -12.28 6.57
CA SER A 358 -13.80 -12.65 7.09
C SER A 358 -12.68 -11.70 6.63
N ILE A 359 -12.77 -11.19 5.39
CA ILE A 359 -11.84 -10.20 4.85
C ILE A 359 -11.96 -8.88 5.62
N ILE A 360 -13.17 -8.37 5.85
CA ILE A 360 -13.39 -7.11 6.59
C ILE A 360 -12.81 -7.21 8.01
N ILE A 361 -13.15 -8.28 8.75
CA ILE A 361 -12.67 -8.51 10.13
C ILE A 361 -11.14 -8.60 10.17
N SER A 362 -10.50 -9.07 9.11
CA SER A 362 -9.04 -9.16 9.02
C SER A 362 -8.35 -7.83 8.65
N ILE A 363 -9.07 -6.86 8.08
CA ILE A 363 -8.51 -5.57 7.65
C ILE A 363 -8.68 -4.51 8.73
N TYR A 364 -9.84 -4.46 9.37
CA TYR A 364 -10.28 -3.35 10.23
C TYR A 364 -10.39 -3.75 11.70
N SER A 365 -10.46 -2.74 12.60
CA SER A 365 -10.76 -2.98 14.02
C SER A 365 -12.17 -3.54 14.23
N ASP A 366 -12.49 -4.02 15.44
CA ASP A 366 -13.83 -4.59 15.75
C ASP A 366 -14.97 -3.57 15.52
N GLU A 367 -14.74 -2.29 15.87
CA GLU A 367 -15.71 -1.21 15.69
C GLU A 367 -15.91 -0.85 14.21
N GLU A 368 -14.80 -0.65 13.49
CA GLU A 368 -14.81 -0.33 12.06
C GLU A 368 -15.32 -1.49 11.21
N SER A 369 -14.95 -2.74 11.53
CA SER A 369 -15.42 -3.93 10.82
C SER A 369 -16.93 -4.09 10.96
N THR A 370 -17.51 -3.81 12.13
CA THR A 370 -18.96 -3.82 12.33
C THR A 370 -19.64 -2.78 11.43
N TYR A 371 -19.10 -1.55 11.37
CA TYR A 371 -19.59 -0.52 10.47
C TYR A 371 -19.50 -0.95 9.00
N MET A 372 -18.36 -1.50 8.57
CA MET A 372 -18.11 -1.94 7.20
C MET A 372 -19.00 -3.11 6.78
N ILE A 373 -19.25 -4.08 7.68
CA ILE A 373 -20.19 -5.17 7.45
C ILE A 373 -21.59 -4.61 7.19
N ASN A 374 -22.04 -3.67 8.02
CA ASN A 374 -23.33 -3.03 7.85
C ASN A 374 -23.42 -2.24 6.53
N LEU A 375 -22.34 -1.54 6.16
CA LEU A 375 -22.25 -0.80 4.90
C LEU A 375 -22.41 -1.73 3.68
N VAL A 376 -21.72 -2.88 3.67
CA VAL A 376 -21.85 -3.90 2.61
C VAL A 376 -23.27 -4.46 2.59
N LYS A 377 -23.85 -4.83 3.74
CA LYS A 377 -25.24 -5.34 3.84
C LYS A 377 -26.27 -4.34 3.33
N SER A 378 -26.11 -3.05 3.65
CA SER A 378 -26.97 -1.98 3.14
C SER A 378 -26.86 -1.83 1.62
N HIS A 379 -25.65 -1.93 1.06
CA HIS A 379 -25.43 -1.87 -0.38
C HIS A 379 -26.03 -3.07 -1.12
N ILE A 380 -25.94 -4.28 -0.57
CA ILE A 380 -26.60 -5.47 -1.14
C ILE A 380 -28.13 -5.31 -1.09
N SER A 381 -28.66 -4.83 0.04
CA SER A 381 -30.10 -4.63 0.24
C SER A 381 -30.70 -3.57 -0.70
N SER A 382 -29.96 -2.49 -1.00
CA SER A 382 -30.43 -1.43 -1.90
C SER A 382 -30.57 -1.92 -3.35
N LYS A 383 -29.73 -2.85 -3.79
CA LYS A 383 -29.81 -3.49 -5.11
C LYS A 383 -30.93 -4.52 -5.23
N ALA A 384 -31.41 -5.07 -4.12
CA ALA A 384 -32.47 -6.10 -4.10
C ALA A 384 -33.90 -5.54 -4.26
N GLN A 385 -34.07 -4.21 -4.34
CA GLN A 385 -35.36 -3.54 -4.53
C GLN A 385 -35.93 -3.71 -5.97
N PRO A 386 -37.26 -3.67 -6.15
CA PRO A 386 -37.99 -4.80 -6.73
C PRO A 386 -38.62 -4.50 -8.09
N ASN A 387 -38.39 -5.35 -9.10
CA ASN A 387 -39.31 -5.43 -10.24
C ASN A 387 -39.65 -6.85 -10.70
N THR A 388 -39.14 -7.88 -10.04
CA THR A 388 -39.40 -9.27 -10.42
C THR A 388 -39.85 -10.08 -9.21
N LYS A 389 -41.14 -10.47 -9.19
CA LYS A 389 -41.80 -11.30 -8.17
C LYS A 389 -41.30 -12.76 -8.14
N SER A 390 -40.08 -13.04 -8.54
CA SER A 390 -39.54 -14.41 -8.62
C SER A 390 -38.70 -14.75 -7.40
N LEU A 391 -39.09 -15.85 -6.73
CA LEU A 391 -38.30 -16.75 -5.87
C LEU A 391 -37.13 -16.13 -5.10
N LYS A 392 -37.31 -16.02 -3.77
CA LYS A 392 -36.31 -15.67 -2.73
C LYS A 392 -34.86 -15.92 -3.20
N PRO A 393 -34.14 -14.91 -3.69
CA PRO A 393 -32.73 -15.03 -3.96
C PRO A 393 -32.01 -15.20 -2.61
N ASN A 394 -30.98 -16.05 -2.57
CA ASN A 394 -29.94 -15.94 -1.54
C ASN A 394 -29.34 -14.54 -1.69
N ASN A 395 -29.81 -13.61 -0.87
CA ASN A 395 -29.70 -12.17 -1.09
C ASN A 395 -28.47 -11.56 -0.41
N GLU A 396 -27.45 -12.36 -0.10
CA GLU A 396 -26.27 -11.95 0.68
C GLU A 396 -24.96 -11.94 -0.13
N ASP A 397 -25.04 -12.28 -1.43
CA ASP A 397 -23.88 -12.34 -2.32
C ASP A 397 -23.57 -10.98 -2.95
N ILE A 398 -22.29 -10.60 -3.00
CA ILE A 398 -21.80 -9.37 -3.65
C ILE A 398 -20.71 -9.69 -4.67
N SER A 399 -20.62 -8.97 -5.80
CA SER A 399 -19.51 -9.18 -6.73
C SER A 399 -18.18 -8.74 -6.12
N PHE A 400 -17.08 -9.44 -6.42
CA PHE A 400 -15.76 -9.10 -5.86
C PHE A 400 -15.36 -7.65 -6.18
N ILE A 401 -15.66 -7.17 -7.39
CA ILE A 401 -15.34 -5.81 -7.84
C ILE A 401 -16.12 -4.78 -7.01
N GLU A 402 -17.41 -5.01 -6.76
CA GLU A 402 -18.23 -4.11 -5.94
C GLU A 402 -17.77 -4.09 -4.49
N PHE A 403 -17.51 -5.27 -3.91
CA PHE A 403 -16.98 -5.39 -2.54
C PHE A 403 -15.66 -4.64 -2.38
N GLN A 404 -14.72 -4.88 -3.30
CA GLN A 404 -13.45 -4.17 -3.34
C GLN A 404 -13.66 -2.66 -3.45
N ASN A 405 -14.56 -2.21 -4.32
CA ASN A 405 -14.84 -0.79 -4.51
C ASN A 405 -15.41 -0.12 -3.25
N ILE A 406 -16.23 -0.83 -2.46
CA ILE A 406 -16.76 -0.33 -1.18
C ILE A 406 -15.62 -0.12 -0.18
N ILE A 407 -14.73 -1.11 -0.03
CA ILE A 407 -13.56 -1.01 0.87
C ILE A 407 -12.67 0.16 0.46
N LEU A 408 -12.31 0.23 -0.83
CA LEU A 408 -11.46 1.30 -1.35
C LEU A 408 -12.12 2.68 -1.22
N SER A 409 -13.44 2.78 -1.40
CA SER A 409 -14.19 4.03 -1.22
C SER A 409 -14.22 4.48 0.23
N TYR A 410 -14.32 3.55 1.17
CA TYR A 410 -14.26 3.85 2.61
C TYR A 410 -12.88 4.39 2.98
N ASP A 411 -11.79 3.67 2.63
CA ASP A 411 -10.43 4.10 2.93
C ASP A 411 -10.11 5.46 2.30
N LEU A 412 -10.55 5.68 1.06
CA LEU A 412 -10.42 6.96 0.37
C LEU A 412 -11.15 8.09 1.08
N THR A 413 -12.39 7.84 1.52
CA THR A 413 -13.19 8.86 2.21
C THR A 413 -12.60 9.19 3.58
N THR A 414 -12.12 8.19 4.32
CA THR A 414 -11.44 8.41 5.60
C THR A 414 -10.18 9.26 5.44
N HIS A 415 -9.36 8.98 4.42
CA HIS A 415 -8.18 9.79 4.13
C HIS A 415 -8.53 11.21 3.64
N GLU A 416 -9.56 11.33 2.80
CA GLU A 416 -10.11 12.63 2.37
C GLU A 416 -10.58 13.46 3.57
N THR A 417 -11.32 12.85 4.51
CA THR A 417 -11.80 13.50 5.74
C THR A 417 -10.64 13.95 6.63
N LEU A 418 -9.59 13.14 6.77
CA LEU A 418 -8.38 13.52 7.51
C LEU A 418 -7.70 14.74 6.86
N LEU A 419 -7.58 14.75 5.54
CA LEU A 419 -6.88 15.81 4.79
C LEU A 419 -7.74 17.05 4.53
N SER A 420 -9.06 16.98 4.67
CA SER A 420 -9.95 18.08 4.26
C SER A 420 -9.61 19.44 4.89
N PRO A 421 -9.27 19.55 6.20
CA PRO A 421 -8.93 20.84 6.78
C PRO A 421 -7.62 21.40 6.25
N PHE A 422 -6.67 20.51 5.92
CA PHE A 422 -5.42 20.91 5.30
C PHE A 422 -5.61 21.32 3.84
N ALA A 423 -6.43 20.59 3.07
CA ALA A 423 -6.76 20.94 1.69
C ALA A 423 -7.46 22.30 1.60
N GLU A 424 -8.35 22.62 2.54
CA GLU A 424 -8.97 23.94 2.64
C GLU A 424 -7.94 25.03 2.96
N MET A 425 -7.05 24.78 3.92
CA MET A 425 -5.95 25.70 4.25
C MET A 425 -5.02 25.92 3.05
N PHE A 426 -4.60 24.85 2.37
CA PHE A 426 -3.74 24.92 1.20
C PHE A 426 -4.33 25.83 0.12
N LYS A 427 -5.62 25.66 -0.20
CA LYS A 427 -6.34 26.51 -1.18
C LYS A 427 -6.45 27.98 -0.79
N GLN A 428 -6.33 28.33 0.49
CA GLN A 428 -6.32 29.74 0.92
C GLN A 428 -4.99 30.42 0.63
N TYR A 429 -3.90 29.65 0.63
CA TYR A 429 -2.54 30.16 0.38
C TYR A 429 -2.09 29.99 -1.06
N ASP A 430 -2.62 29.01 -1.80
CA ASP A 430 -2.42 28.81 -3.24
C ASP A 430 -3.27 29.83 -4.03
N GLN A 431 -2.71 31.03 -4.27
CA GLN A 431 -3.47 32.16 -4.82
C GLN A 431 -3.82 32.02 -6.30
N ASP A 432 -3.00 31.29 -7.07
CA ASP A 432 -3.23 31.05 -8.50
C ASP A 432 -3.90 29.70 -8.79
N ALA A 433 -4.11 28.88 -7.74
CA ALA A 433 -4.80 27.59 -7.80
C ALA A 433 -4.12 26.61 -8.77
N ASP A 434 -2.79 26.66 -8.87
CA ASP A 434 -2.00 25.78 -9.73
C ASP A 434 -1.50 24.51 -9.01
N GLY A 435 -1.76 24.41 -7.70
CA GLY A 435 -1.37 23.30 -6.85
C GLY A 435 0.07 23.37 -6.34
N LEU A 436 0.76 24.50 -6.52
CA LEU A 436 2.14 24.74 -6.10
C LEU A 436 2.20 25.98 -5.22
N LEU A 437 2.86 25.83 -4.06
CA LEU A 437 3.15 26.95 -3.19
C LEU A 437 4.55 27.49 -3.47
N THR A 438 4.65 28.81 -3.46
CA THR A 438 5.91 29.53 -3.32
C THR A 438 6.49 29.33 -1.92
N LYS A 439 7.77 29.67 -1.76
CA LYS A 439 8.44 29.64 -0.46
C LYS A 439 7.76 30.50 0.60
N ASN A 440 7.16 31.63 0.21
CA ASN A 440 6.50 32.54 1.15
C ASN A 440 5.16 31.99 1.61
N GLU A 441 4.33 31.48 0.68
CA GLU A 441 3.05 30.85 1.02
C GLU A 441 3.26 29.62 1.92
N PHE A 442 4.28 28.81 1.64
CA PHE A 442 4.63 27.68 2.51
C PHE A 442 5.05 28.11 3.93
N LYS A 443 5.79 29.23 4.05
CA LYS A 443 6.13 29.80 5.36
C LYS A 443 4.89 30.27 6.11
N GLU A 444 3.92 30.86 5.42
CA GLU A 444 2.66 31.27 6.03
C GLU A 444 1.84 30.08 6.52
N ILE A 445 1.79 28.97 5.75
CA ILE A 445 1.19 27.71 6.23
C ILE A 445 1.91 27.20 7.49
N CYS A 446 3.24 27.17 7.50
CA CYS A 446 4.00 26.72 8.68
C CYS A 446 3.73 27.60 9.91
N ASN A 447 3.54 28.91 9.72
CA ASN A 447 3.15 29.81 10.80
C ASN A 447 1.74 29.49 11.32
N SER A 448 0.78 29.29 10.42
CA SER A 448 -0.61 28.94 10.78
C SER A 448 -0.74 27.60 11.49
N LEU A 449 0.15 26.64 11.19
CA LEU A 449 0.25 25.34 11.85
C LEU A 449 1.07 25.38 13.15
N ASN A 450 1.56 26.56 13.59
CA ASN A 450 2.42 26.73 14.76
C ASN A 450 3.72 25.90 14.71
N VAL A 451 4.29 25.71 13.52
CA VAL A 451 5.55 24.97 13.29
C VAL A 451 6.62 25.84 12.63
N SER A 452 6.53 27.15 12.84
CA SER A 452 7.43 28.16 12.25
C SER A 452 8.90 27.91 12.56
N ASN A 453 9.20 27.32 13.73
CA ASN A 453 10.55 26.96 14.17
C ASN A 453 11.23 25.85 13.33
N LYS A 454 10.45 25.04 12.60
CA LYS A 454 10.96 23.97 11.71
C LYS A 454 10.87 24.32 10.23
N THR A 455 10.46 25.54 9.88
CA THR A 455 10.13 25.89 8.49
C THR A 455 11.29 25.67 7.52
N ASP A 456 12.53 26.04 7.90
CA ASP A 456 13.69 25.85 7.02
C ASP A 456 14.03 24.36 6.83
N GLU A 457 13.83 23.52 7.85
CA GLU A 457 13.96 22.06 7.73
C GLU A 457 12.90 21.49 6.78
N PHE A 458 11.66 21.94 6.90
CA PHE A 458 10.57 21.50 6.04
C PHE A 458 10.75 21.94 4.60
N LEU A 459 11.24 23.17 4.36
CA LEU A 459 11.58 23.66 3.03
C LEU A 459 12.64 22.78 2.36
N LEU A 460 13.68 22.37 3.09
CA LEU A 460 14.71 21.46 2.55
C LEU A 460 14.15 20.07 2.19
N LYS A 461 13.13 19.59 2.91
CA LYS A 461 12.45 18.32 2.59
C LYS A 461 11.48 18.47 1.41
N ALA A 462 10.77 19.59 1.33
CA ALA A 462 9.71 19.82 0.34
C ALA A 462 10.27 20.23 -1.03
N ASP A 463 11.32 21.04 -1.01
CA ASP A 463 11.96 21.63 -2.18
C ASP A 463 13.49 21.56 -2.02
N PRO A 464 14.10 20.36 -2.15
CA PRO A 464 15.52 20.15 -1.91
C PRO A 464 16.42 20.93 -2.88
N PHE A 465 15.86 21.44 -3.99
CA PHE A 465 16.59 22.15 -5.03
C PHE A 465 16.28 23.66 -5.05
N SER A 466 15.47 24.16 -4.11
CA SER A 466 15.10 25.58 -4.02
C SER A 466 14.50 26.12 -5.34
N LEU A 467 13.63 25.33 -5.95
CA LEU A 467 12.92 25.67 -7.19
C LEU A 467 11.66 26.52 -6.95
N GLU A 468 11.32 26.78 -5.69
CA GLU A 468 10.17 27.57 -5.24
C GLU A 468 8.83 27.00 -5.68
N LYS A 469 8.77 25.66 -5.81
CA LYS A 469 7.58 24.93 -6.24
C LYS A 469 7.30 23.78 -5.29
N ILE A 470 6.43 24.02 -4.31
CA ILE A 470 6.09 23.04 -3.28
C ILE A 470 4.67 22.53 -3.50
N SER A 471 4.53 21.28 -3.93
CA SER A 471 3.21 20.70 -4.23
C SER A 471 2.43 20.33 -2.96
N PHE A 472 1.10 20.19 -3.11
CA PHE A 472 0.22 19.64 -2.08
C PHE A 472 0.74 18.31 -1.51
N SER A 473 1.10 17.38 -2.39
CA SER A 473 1.62 16.06 -2.01
C SER A 473 2.92 16.15 -1.19
N ALA A 474 3.82 17.09 -1.52
CA ALA A 474 5.04 17.32 -0.75
C ALA A 474 4.73 17.82 0.66
N CYS A 475 3.77 18.73 0.80
CA CYS A 475 3.31 19.22 2.11
C CYS A 475 2.69 18.10 2.94
N VAL A 476 1.77 17.32 2.36
CA VAL A 476 1.10 16.20 3.06
C VAL A 476 2.13 15.20 3.56
N LYS A 477 3.13 14.84 2.75
CA LYS A 477 4.19 13.91 3.14
C LYS A 477 4.94 14.40 4.38
N ILE A 478 5.40 15.65 4.37
CA ILE A 478 6.14 16.23 5.49
C ILE A 478 5.28 16.31 6.75
N PHE A 479 4.04 16.81 6.62
CA PHE A 479 3.17 17.02 7.77
C PHE A 479 2.56 15.72 8.32
N SER A 480 2.55 14.65 7.54
CA SER A 480 2.19 13.30 8.00
C SER A 480 3.33 12.65 8.78
N ASP A 481 4.58 12.86 8.38
CA ASP A 481 5.75 12.25 9.02
C ASP A 481 6.16 12.96 10.32
N GLU A 482 5.86 14.26 10.44
CA GLU A 482 6.29 15.10 11.55
C GLU A 482 5.29 15.13 12.70
N LYS A 483 5.80 14.91 13.92
CA LYS A 483 5.02 15.00 15.16
C LYS A 483 4.95 16.43 15.68
N THR A 484 3.82 16.79 16.28
CA THR A 484 3.65 18.07 16.96
C THR A 484 4.42 18.08 18.30
N PRO A 485 5.26 19.09 18.56
CA PRO A 485 6.15 19.10 19.73
C PRO A 485 5.42 19.24 21.08
N ASN A 486 4.13 19.58 21.09
CA ASN A 486 3.38 19.93 22.29
C ASN A 486 2.11 19.08 22.53
N SER A 487 1.79 18.12 21.68
CA SER A 487 0.64 17.24 21.93
C SER A 487 1.03 16.13 22.90
N LYS A 488 0.17 15.87 23.89
CA LYS A 488 0.34 14.72 24.80
C LYS A 488 0.30 13.39 24.03
N GLU A 489 -0.39 13.39 22.90
CA GLU A 489 -0.56 12.24 22.02
C GLU A 489 0.40 12.38 20.83
N ASN A 490 1.02 11.28 20.41
CA ASN A 490 2.07 11.26 19.36
C ASN A 490 1.49 11.45 17.94
N PHE A 491 0.62 12.43 17.74
CA PHE A 491 -0.01 12.70 16.46
C PHE A 491 0.90 13.45 15.48
N SER A 492 0.68 13.19 14.20
CA SER A 492 1.25 14.01 13.13
C SER A 492 0.62 15.41 13.13
N ILE A 493 1.25 16.37 12.44
CA ILE A 493 0.70 17.72 12.25
C ILE A 493 -0.70 17.69 11.61
N LEU A 494 -0.93 16.82 10.61
CA LEU A 494 -2.24 16.74 9.93
C LEU A 494 -3.36 16.22 10.85
N HIS A 495 -3.09 15.17 11.63
CA HIS A 495 -4.03 14.66 12.63
C HIS A 495 -4.36 15.73 13.68
N ASN A 496 -3.36 16.48 14.16
CA ASN A 496 -3.61 17.55 15.11
C ASN A 496 -4.46 18.67 14.51
N LEU A 497 -4.22 19.04 13.24
CA LEU A 497 -5.07 19.99 12.52
C LEU A 497 -6.51 19.47 12.40
N PHE A 498 -6.68 18.19 12.04
CA PHE A 498 -7.98 17.55 11.92
C PHE A 498 -8.77 17.62 13.23
N PHE A 499 -8.19 17.18 14.35
CA PHE A 499 -8.86 17.23 15.65
C PHE A 499 -9.18 18.66 16.10
N SER A 500 -8.26 19.62 15.88
CA SER A 500 -8.49 21.02 16.25
C SER A 500 -9.71 21.66 15.58
N LYS A 501 -10.14 21.14 14.42
CA LYS A 501 -11.32 21.64 13.69
C LYS A 501 -12.61 20.91 14.06
N HIS A 502 -12.52 19.74 14.68
CA HIS A 502 -13.67 18.89 14.99
C HIS A 502 -13.97 18.81 16.50
N ASP A 503 -13.02 19.11 17.38
CA ASP A 503 -13.25 19.21 18.82
C ASP A 503 -14.19 20.38 19.16
N ASP A 504 -14.19 21.44 18.36
CA ASP A 504 -15.11 22.57 18.47
C ASP A 504 -16.58 22.21 18.18
N LEU A 505 -16.87 20.99 17.68
CA LEU A 505 -18.23 20.53 17.38
C LEU A 505 -18.88 19.73 18.53
N ASN A 506 -18.16 19.48 19.63
CA ASN A 506 -18.65 18.73 20.79
C ASN A 506 -18.86 19.60 22.06
N ILE A 507 -18.96 20.93 21.90
CA ILE A 507 -19.39 21.89 22.93
C ILE A 507 -20.71 22.52 22.46
#